data_AF-A0A6M2BWM3-F1
#
_entry.id   AF-A0A6M2BWM3-F1
#
_cell.length_a   1.000
_cell.length_b   1.000
_cell.length_c   1.000
_cell.angle_alpha   90.00
_cell.angle_beta   90.00
_cell.angle_gamma   90.00
#
_symmetry.space_group_name_H-M   'P 1'
#
loop_
_entity.id
_entity.type
_entity.pdbx_description
1 polymer ?
#
loop_
_entity_poly.entity_id
_entity_poly.type
_entity_poly.pdbx_seq_one_letter_code
_entity_poly.pdbx_strand_id
1 'polypeptide(L)'
;MSQQIRHFILTPEGGIREFTPDQAAGIAAGDSRLPEFANRDLRYLQLTMMDNMKSGELKIQTAGARVHFDEDGRLTEAGPPIENEPITHFEHDAVVQWVLRDVPAAAPTFH
;
A
#
# COMPACT_ATOMS: atom_id res chain seq x y z
N MET A 1 17.14 4.36 -12.74
CA MET A 1 16.52 3.73 -11.57
C MET A 1 15.09 4.18 -11.57
N SER A 2 14.16 3.26 -11.71
CA SER A 2 12.73 3.58 -11.73
C SER A 2 12.19 3.25 -10.35
N GLN A 3 11.68 4.25 -9.64
CA GLN A 3 11.04 4.07 -8.34
C GLN A 3 9.54 4.15 -8.54
N GLN A 4 8.83 3.09 -8.16
CA GLN A 4 7.38 3.06 -8.14
C GLN A 4 6.91 2.96 -6.70
N ILE A 5 6.04 3.89 -6.31
CA ILE A 5 5.41 3.88 -4.99
C ILE A 5 3.95 3.50 -5.20
N ARG A 6 3.48 2.51 -4.46
CA ARG A 6 2.08 2.08 -4.42
C ARG A 6 1.57 2.18 -2.99
N HIS A 7 0.32 2.59 -2.87
CA HIS A 7 -0.33 2.85 -1.60
C HIS A 7 -1.45 1.85 -1.41
N PHE A 8 -1.51 1.21 -0.24
CA PHE A 8 -2.48 0.17 0.05
C PHE A 8 -3.21 0.47 1.35
N ILE A 9 -4.51 0.23 1.37
CA ILE A 9 -5.31 0.19 2.59
C ILE A 9 -5.81 -1.23 2.79
N LEU A 10 -5.55 -1.77 3.98
CA LEU A 10 -6.04 -3.07 4.41
C LEU A 10 -7.29 -2.85 5.26
N THR A 11 -8.37 -3.49 4.83
CA THR A 11 -9.63 -3.51 5.57
C THR A 11 -9.64 -4.67 6.57
N PRO A 12 -10.33 -4.54 7.72
CA PRO A 12 -10.43 -5.61 8.71
C PRO A 12 -11.13 -6.87 8.16
N GLU A 13 -11.86 -6.73 7.05
CA GLU A 13 -12.54 -7.81 6.31
C GLU A 13 -11.57 -8.61 5.42
N GLY A 14 -10.28 -8.26 5.42
CA GLY A 14 -9.24 -8.90 4.60
C GLY A 14 -9.16 -8.38 3.17
N GLY A 15 -9.90 -7.32 2.83
CA GLY A 15 -9.83 -6.65 1.54
C GLY A 15 -8.60 -5.74 1.43
N ILE A 16 -7.91 -5.81 0.29
CA ILE A 16 -6.77 -4.97 -0.06
C ILE A 16 -7.23 -3.94 -1.09
N ARG A 17 -6.95 -2.66 -0.83
CA ARG A 17 -7.31 -1.55 -1.71
C ARG A 17 -6.05 -0.84 -2.18
N GLU A 18 -5.80 -0.82 -3.48
CA GLU A 18 -4.66 -0.10 -4.07
C GLU A 18 -5.05 1.33 -4.45
N PHE A 19 -4.14 2.27 -4.19
CA PHE A 19 -4.21 3.67 -4.58
C PHE A 19 -2.92 4.08 -5.27
N THR A 20 -3.07 4.95 -6.27
CA THR A 20 -1.93 5.61 -6.91
C THR A 20 -1.35 6.69 -6.00
N PRO A 21 -0.10 7.13 -6.22
CA PRO A 21 0.50 8.23 -5.46
C PRO A 21 -0.35 9.49 -5.44
N ASP A 22 -0.93 9.87 -6.58
CA ASP A 22 -1.81 11.04 -6.68
C ASP A 22 -3.09 10.87 -5.87
N GLN A 23 -3.70 9.68 -5.89
CA GLN A 23 -4.89 9.41 -5.06
C GLN A 23 -4.55 9.42 -3.58
N ALA A 24 -3.46 8.78 -3.18
CA ALA A 24 -3.02 8.75 -1.79
C ALA A 24 -2.69 10.16 -1.28
N ALA A 25 -2.07 11.00 -2.10
CA ALA A 25 -1.82 12.40 -1.79
C ALA A 25 -3.13 13.20 -1.63
N GLY A 26 -4.12 12.98 -2.51
CA GLY A 26 -5.44 13.59 -2.40
C GLY A 26 -6.20 13.16 -1.14
N ILE A 27 -6.09 11.89 -0.76
CA ILE A 27 -6.68 11.36 0.48
C ILE A 27 -5.98 11.97 1.70
N ALA A 28 -4.64 12.03 1.69
CA ALA A 28 -3.84 12.61 2.77
C ALA A 28 -4.06 14.12 2.95
N ALA A 29 -4.35 14.83 1.86
CA ALA A 29 -4.72 16.24 1.89
C ALA A 29 -6.17 16.48 2.33
N GLY A 30 -7.00 15.45 2.40
CA GLY A 30 -8.44 15.55 2.68
C GLY A 30 -9.30 16.01 1.49
N ASP A 31 -8.70 16.18 0.30
CA ASP A 31 -9.39 16.50 -0.95
C ASP A 31 -10.20 15.31 -1.49
N SER A 32 -9.73 14.09 -1.23
CA SER A 32 -10.42 12.86 -1.63
C SER A 32 -11.00 12.14 -0.41
N ARG A 33 -12.33 12.03 -0.40
CA ARG A 33 -13.08 11.30 0.63
C ARG A 33 -13.39 9.87 0.22
N LEU A 34 -13.29 8.96 1.17
CA LEU A 34 -13.55 7.54 1.04
C LEU A 34 -14.70 7.15 1.99
N PRO A 35 -15.96 7.43 1.63
CA PRO A 35 -17.11 7.25 2.52
C PRO A 35 -17.33 5.79 2.97
N GLU A 36 -16.83 4.83 2.21
CA GLU A 36 -16.80 3.41 2.58
C GLU A 36 -15.88 3.06 3.75
N PHE A 37 -14.92 3.94 4.03
CA PHE A 37 -14.00 3.85 5.16
C PHE A 37 -14.39 4.81 6.28
N ALA A 38 -15.55 5.47 6.17
CA ALA A 38 -16.00 6.44 7.16
C ALA A 38 -16.08 5.81 8.56
N ASN A 39 -15.55 6.54 9.55
CA ASN A 39 -15.53 6.16 10.96
C ASN A 39 -14.82 4.80 11.19
N ARG A 40 -13.78 4.52 10.40
CA ARG A 40 -12.96 3.31 10.51
C ARG A 40 -11.49 3.65 10.72
N ASP A 41 -10.88 2.87 11.59
CA ASP A 41 -9.44 2.75 11.71
C ASP A 41 -8.94 1.65 10.77
N LEU A 42 -8.10 2.03 9.82
CA LEU A 42 -7.57 1.11 8.83
C LEU A 42 -6.05 1.10 8.87
N ARG A 43 -5.49 0.00 8.36
CA ARG A 43 -4.05 -0.14 8.21
C ARG A 43 -3.65 0.30 6.82
N TYR A 44 -2.63 1.12 6.76
CA TYR A 44 -2.05 1.61 5.53
C TYR A 44 -0.68 0.99 5.30
N LEU A 45 -0.41 0.62 4.05
CA LEU A 45 0.84 0.06 3.59
C LEU A 45 1.34 0.84 2.39
N GLN A 46 2.53 1.40 2.51
CA GLN A 46 3.26 1.93 1.38
C GLN A 46 4.25 0.88 0.89
N LEU A 47 4.18 0.53 -0.39
CA LEU A 47 5.17 -0.30 -1.05
C LEU A 47 5.99 0.57 -2.00
N THR A 48 7.30 0.57 -1.81
CA THR A 48 8.27 1.23 -2.68
C THR A 48 9.05 0.16 -3.41
N MET A 49 8.85 0.10 -4.72
CA MET A 49 9.60 -0.76 -5.61
C MET A 49 10.70 0.05 -6.28
N MET A 50 11.93 -0.42 -6.17
CA MET A 50 13.09 0.16 -6.83
C MET A 50 13.60 -0.85 -7.86
N ASP A 51 13.32 -0.56 -9.13
CA ASP A 51 13.86 -1.30 -10.25
C ASP A 51 15.27 -0.77 -10.55
N ASN A 52 16.26 -1.65 -10.33
CA ASN A 52 17.64 -1.37 -10.67
C ASN A 52 18.02 -2.16 -11.93
N MET A 53 17.66 -1.62 -13.10
CA MET A 53 17.99 -2.20 -14.42
C MET A 53 19.47 -2.58 -14.62
N LYS A 54 20.41 -2.01 -13.84
CA LYS A 54 21.83 -2.36 -13.92
C LYS A 54 22.22 -3.66 -13.22
N SER A 55 21.47 -4.09 -12.21
CA SER A 55 21.76 -5.31 -11.45
C SER A 55 20.79 -6.45 -11.75
N GLY A 56 19.64 -6.17 -12.39
CA GLY A 56 18.55 -7.14 -12.53
C GLY A 56 17.87 -7.46 -11.19
N GLU A 57 18.14 -6.68 -10.14
CA GLU A 57 17.60 -6.87 -8.81
C GLU A 57 16.42 -5.91 -8.59
N LEU A 58 15.26 -6.47 -8.28
CA LEU A 58 14.08 -5.74 -7.85
C LEU A 58 14.11 -5.59 -6.32
N LYS A 59 14.26 -4.36 -5.81
CA LYS A 59 14.19 -4.11 -4.37
C LYS A 59 12.79 -3.66 -4.01
N ILE A 60 12.18 -4.33 -3.03
CA ILE A 60 10.87 -3.98 -2.49
C ILE A 60 11.08 -3.53 -1.05
N GLN A 61 10.59 -2.34 -0.72
CA GLN A 61 10.53 -1.82 0.64
C GLN A 61 9.08 -1.55 1.00
N THR A 62 8.69 -1.93 2.21
CA THR A 62 7.34 -1.73 2.71
C THR A 62 7.39 -0.87 3.98
N ALA A 63 6.41 0.02 4.13
CA ALA A 63 6.24 0.85 5.30
C ALA A 63 4.77 0.81 5.75
N GLY A 64 4.55 0.53 7.03
CA GLY A 64 3.23 0.52 7.63
C GLY A 64 2.87 1.81 8.32
N ALA A 65 1.60 2.19 8.28
CA ALA A 65 1.02 3.24 9.11
C ALA A 65 -0.40 2.87 9.53
N ARG A 66 -0.92 3.54 10.56
CA ARG A 66 -2.35 3.53 10.89
C ARG A 66 -2.98 4.80 10.33
N VAL A 67 -4.16 4.65 9.74
CA VAL A 67 -4.95 5.76 9.21
C VAL A 67 -6.35 5.73 9.82
N HIS A 68 -6.83 6.87 10.29
CA HIS A 68 -8.18 7.04 10.81
C HIS A 68 -8.98 7.95 9.88
N PHE A 69 -10.20 7.53 9.58
CA PHE A 69 -11.14 8.28 8.74
C PHE A 69 -12.33 8.77 9.58
N ASP A 70 -12.75 10.02 9.36
CA ASP A 70 -13.95 10.59 10.00
C ASP A 70 -15.26 10.04 9.42
N GLU A 71 -16.38 10.57 9.92
CA GLU A 71 -17.74 10.22 9.48
C GLU A 71 -18.06 10.55 8.01
N ASP A 72 -17.33 11.45 7.35
CA ASP A 72 -17.47 11.74 5.91
C ASP A 72 -16.50 10.90 5.06
N GLY A 73 -15.62 10.13 5.70
CA GLY A 73 -14.58 9.33 5.06
C GLY A 73 -13.33 10.12 4.70
N ARG A 74 -13.05 11.24 5.38
CA ARG A 74 -11.80 11.99 5.23
C ARG A 74 -10.75 11.49 6.19
N LEU A 75 -9.51 11.45 5.72
CA LEU A 75 -8.38 11.10 6.57
C LEU A 75 -8.18 12.20 7.62
N THR A 76 -8.32 11.88 8.89
CA THR A 76 -8.10 12.83 9.99
C THR A 76 -6.84 12.53 10.79
N GLU A 77 -6.41 11.27 10.81
CA GLU A 77 -5.18 10.88 11.50
C GLU A 77 -4.37 9.91 10.64
N ALA A 78 -3.08 10.17 10.53
CA ALA A 78 -2.11 9.25 9.95
C ALA A 78 -0.91 9.19 10.90
N GLY A 79 -0.72 8.03 11.52
CA GLY A 79 0.28 7.83 12.56
C GLY A 79 1.11 6.58 12.35
N PRO A 80 2.26 6.46 13.05
CA PRO A 80 2.99 5.21 13.08
C PRO A 80 2.09 4.08 13.56
N PRO A 81 2.31 2.83 13.11
CA PRO A 81 1.57 1.69 13.62
C PRO A 81 1.77 1.61 15.13
N ILE A 82 0.70 1.35 15.87
CA ILE A 82 0.75 1.22 17.32
C ILE A 82 1.62 -0.01 17.62
N GLU A 83 2.54 0.09 18.58
CA GLU A 83 3.53 -0.97 18.91
C GLU A 83 2.89 -2.34 19.24
N ASN A 84 1.59 -2.39 19.54
CA ASN A 84 0.83 -3.61 19.81
C ASN A 84 0.20 -4.31 18.60
N GLU A 85 0.24 -3.70 17.41
CA GLU A 85 -0.29 -4.29 16.17
C GLU A 85 0.69 -4.05 15.01
N PRO A 86 1.85 -4.73 15.00
CA PRO A 86 2.70 -4.74 13.82
C PRO A 86 1.93 -5.33 12.64
N ILE A 87 2.17 -4.81 11.44
CA ILE A 87 1.72 -5.45 10.20
C ILE A 87 2.20 -6.89 10.23
N THR A 88 1.27 -7.82 10.12
CA THR A 88 1.59 -9.23 10.20
C THR A 88 2.41 -9.63 8.97
N HIS A 89 3.23 -10.68 9.11
CA HIS A 89 3.99 -11.23 7.98
C HIS A 89 3.06 -11.60 6.81
N PHE A 90 1.83 -12.01 7.11
CA PHE A 90 0.80 -12.32 6.12
C PHE A 90 0.39 -11.10 5.30
N GLU A 91 0.09 -9.98 5.95
CA GLU A 91 -0.30 -8.73 5.26
C GLU A 91 0.85 -8.21 4.40
N HIS A 92 2.06 -8.30 4.92
CA HIS A 92 3.27 -8.00 4.16
C HIS A 92 3.39 -8.91 2.92
N ASP A 93 3.30 -10.23 3.10
CA ASP A 93 3.43 -11.19 2.01
C ASP A 93 2.31 -11.03 0.97
N ALA A 94 1.06 -10.82 1.41
CA ALA A 94 -0.08 -10.61 0.53
C ALA A 94 0.10 -9.36 -0.36
N VAL A 95 0.58 -8.25 0.19
CA VAL A 95 0.87 -7.02 -0.59
C VAL A 95 2.07 -7.23 -1.53
N VAL A 96 3.11 -7.95 -1.09
CA VAL A 96 4.25 -8.29 -1.96
C VAL A 96 3.79 -9.17 -3.12
N GLN A 97 3.04 -10.24 -2.87
CA GLN A 97 2.47 -11.13 -3.89
C GLN A 97 1.52 -10.38 -4.83
N TRP A 98 0.71 -9.47 -4.28
CA TRP A 98 -0.19 -8.62 -5.06
C TRP A 98 0.58 -7.75 -6.06
N VAL A 99 1.68 -7.15 -5.63
CA VAL A 99 2.50 -6.29 -6.50
C VAL A 99 3.33 -7.13 -7.49
N LEU A 100 3.83 -8.30 -7.08
CA LEU A 100 4.53 -9.21 -7.98
C LEU A 100 3.62 -9.76 -9.09
N ARG A 101 2.31 -9.82 -8.88
CA ARG A 101 1.33 -10.19 -9.93
C ARG A 101 1.38 -9.24 -11.13
N ASP A 102 1.66 -7.96 -10.89
CA ASP A 102 1.70 -6.90 -11.90
C ASP A 102 3.07 -6.80 -12.59
N VAL A 103 4.11 -7.40 -11.99
CA VAL A 103 5.39 -7.56 -12.67
C VAL A 103 5.17 -8.57 -13.78
N PRO A 104 5.35 -8.20 -15.06
CA PRO A 104 5.19 -9.15 -16.15
C PRO A 104 6.15 -10.30 -15.87
N ALA A 105 5.60 -11.47 -15.57
CA ALA A 105 6.36 -12.71 -15.55
C ALA A 105 7.07 -12.74 -16.90
N ALA A 106 8.39 -12.56 -16.90
CA ALA A 106 9.18 -12.69 -18.10
C ALA A 106 8.75 -14.01 -18.72
N ALA A 107 8.10 -13.94 -19.88
CA ALA A 107 7.56 -15.11 -20.54
C ALA A 107 8.72 -16.13 -20.62
N PRO A 108 8.53 -17.39 -20.18
CA PRO A 108 9.61 -18.36 -20.26
C PRO A 108 10.05 -18.43 -21.72
N THR A 109 11.25 -17.94 -21.98
CA THR A 109 11.83 -18.03 -23.32
C THR A 109 12.34 -19.46 -23.43
N PHE A 110 11.52 -20.33 -24.04
CA PHE A 110 11.96 -21.66 -24.41
C PHE A 110 12.96 -21.51 -25.56
N HIS A 111 14.23 -21.85 -25.30
CA HIS A 111 15.26 -22.03 -26.31
C HIS A 111 15.23 -23.45 -26.88
#